data_AF-A0A6U2C2T2-F1
#
_entry.id   AF-A0A6U2C2T2-F1
#
_cell.length_a   1.000
_cell.length_b   1.000
_cell.length_c   1.000
_cell.angle_alpha   90.00
_cell.angle_beta   90.00
_cell.angle_gamma   90.00
#
_symmetry.space_group_name_H-M   'P 1'
#
loop_
_entity.id
_entity.type
_entity.pdbx_description
1 polymer ?
#
loop_
_entity_poly.entity_id
_entity_poly.type
_entity_poly.pdbx_seq_one_letter_code
_entity_poly.pdbx_strand_id
1 'polypeptide(L)'
;EHADPLLKVTIIPRSSGALGYAQYLPKEVFLRTQSQIMDIVCMALAGRAAEEVFFDRVTTGASDDLRRVTELVYSTIQVYGMNSRVGQLAFPKDPNAAPGDKPYSDATAEAMDEEARRVVDEAYARTVELIREKRSEVESVAAMLLEKETITHDDIYDTIGPRPFEGDAAYQEYVSKRQGDKAKEEETEEEAVREEESKAEEEEDKGMGSGGLTPGLACMDVPR
;
A
#
# COMPACT_ATOMS: atom_id res chain seq x y z
N GLU A 1 1.86 5.75 12.77
CA GLU A 1 0.96 4.89 13.58
C GLU A 1 -0.46 4.89 13.03
N HIS A 2 -1.03 6.08 12.81
CA HIS A 2 -2.46 6.24 12.53
C HIS A 2 -2.86 6.18 11.04
N ALA A 3 -1.89 5.96 10.15
CA ALA A 3 -2.13 5.85 8.71
C ALA A 3 -3.13 4.73 8.38
N ASP A 4 -3.86 4.95 7.30
CA ASP A 4 -4.87 4.00 6.83
C ASP A 4 -4.18 2.73 6.31
N PRO A 5 -4.67 1.52 6.64
CA PRO A 5 -4.05 0.29 6.18
C PRO A 5 -4.03 0.19 4.65
N LEU A 6 -2.91 -0.29 4.11
CA LEU A 6 -2.74 -0.49 2.68
C LEU A 6 -3.32 -1.84 2.26
N LEU A 7 -4.14 -1.86 1.21
CA LEU A 7 -4.74 -3.07 0.65
C LEU A 7 -3.99 -3.57 -0.57
N LYS A 8 -3.60 -2.65 -1.45
CA LYS A 8 -2.99 -2.96 -2.74
C LYS A 8 -2.23 -1.76 -3.29
N VAL A 9 -1.10 -2.00 -3.94
CA VAL A 9 -0.33 -0.99 -4.69
C VAL A 9 -0.07 -1.53 -6.09
N THR A 10 -0.12 -0.66 -7.09
CA THR A 10 0.20 -1.00 -8.48
C THR A 10 0.95 0.13 -9.16
N ILE A 11 1.89 -0.23 -10.05
CA ILE A 11 2.60 0.69 -10.96
C ILE A 11 2.02 0.66 -12.38
N ILE A 12 0.88 -0.01 -12.57
CA ILE A 12 0.20 -0.04 -13.86
C ILE A 12 -0.50 1.32 -14.06
N PRO A 13 -0.19 2.04 -15.16
CA PRO A 13 -0.72 3.38 -15.39
C PRO A 13 -2.24 3.34 -15.59
N ARG A 14 -2.92 4.36 -15.06
CA ARG A 14 -4.37 4.56 -15.25
C ARG A 14 -4.62 5.71 -16.22
N SER A 15 -5.81 5.71 -16.86
CA SER A 15 -6.22 6.73 -17.83
C SER A 15 -6.26 8.16 -17.26
N SER A 16 -6.15 8.33 -15.94
CA SER A 16 -6.12 9.62 -15.24
C SER A 16 -4.75 10.31 -15.18
N GLY A 17 -3.72 9.79 -15.86
CA GLY A 17 -2.37 10.38 -15.87
C GLY A 17 -1.49 10.01 -14.66
N ALA A 18 -2.01 9.20 -13.73
CA ALA A 18 -1.23 8.64 -12.64
C ALA A 18 -0.46 7.40 -13.11
N LEU A 19 0.86 7.39 -12.86
CA LEU A 19 1.76 6.28 -13.21
C LEU A 19 1.67 5.10 -12.24
N GLY A 20 0.92 5.23 -11.15
CA GLY A 20 0.67 4.17 -10.16
C GLY A 20 -0.52 4.52 -9.27
N TYR A 21 -0.97 3.56 -8.47
CA TYR A 21 -2.11 3.73 -7.57
C TYR A 21 -1.96 2.88 -6.30
N ALA A 22 -2.27 3.50 -5.16
CA ALA A 22 -2.38 2.83 -3.86
C ALA A 22 -3.84 2.82 -3.39
N GLN A 23 -4.31 1.64 -2.99
CA GLN A 23 -5.64 1.42 -2.43
C GLN A 23 -5.53 1.22 -0.92
N TYR A 24 -6.23 2.05 -0.16
CA TYR A 24 -6.28 1.99 1.29
C TYR A 24 -7.63 1.45 1.78
N LEU A 25 -7.63 0.85 2.96
CA LEU A 25 -8.86 0.47 3.66
C LEU A 25 -9.54 1.75 4.16
N PRO A 26 -10.78 2.06 3.71
CA PRO A 26 -11.49 3.23 4.18
C PRO A 26 -11.73 3.13 5.69
N LYS A 27 -11.43 4.21 6.42
CA LYS A 27 -11.85 4.36 7.81
C LYS A 27 -13.10 5.24 7.87
N GLU A 28 -14.16 4.73 8.49
CA GLU A 28 -15.34 5.53 8.86
C GLU A 28 -15.05 6.38 10.10
N VAL A 29 -14.09 7.29 9.99
CA VAL A 29 -13.69 8.17 11.11
C VAL A 29 -14.05 9.60 10.79
N PHE A 30 -15.08 10.11 11.47
CA PHE A 30 -15.57 11.49 11.35
C PHE A 30 -14.75 12.49 12.17
N LEU A 31 -14.02 12.04 13.19
CA LEU A 31 -13.26 12.88 14.11
C LEU A 31 -11.80 12.45 14.12
N ARG A 32 -10.87 13.35 13.77
CA ARG A 32 -9.44 13.08 13.78
C ARG A 32 -8.71 13.98 14.78
N THR A 33 -7.76 13.41 15.50
CA THR A 33 -6.81 14.18 16.32
C THR A 33 -5.76 14.86 15.42
N GLN A 34 -5.05 15.85 15.98
CA GLN A 34 -3.95 16.49 15.27
C GLN A 34 -2.86 15.48 14.86
N SER A 35 -2.49 14.55 15.75
CA SER A 35 -1.49 13.51 15.44
C SER A 35 -1.91 12.62 14.28
N GLN A 36 -3.20 12.25 14.20
CA GLN A 36 -3.74 11.46 13.10
C GLN A 36 -3.69 12.21 11.78
N ILE A 37 -4.01 13.51 11.78
CA ILE A 37 -3.90 14.35 10.58
C ILE A 37 -2.44 14.45 10.14
N MET A 38 -1.52 14.67 11.08
CA MET A 38 -0.08 14.76 10.78
C MET A 38 0.48 13.46 10.20
N ASP A 39 0.02 12.30 10.67
CA ASP A 39 0.40 11.01 10.08
C ASP A 39 -0.10 10.85 8.62
N ILE A 40 -1.29 11.38 8.28
CA ILE A 40 -1.77 11.42 6.89
C ILE A 40 -0.91 12.35 6.03
N VAL A 41 -0.54 13.51 6.57
CA VAL A 41 0.38 14.46 5.90
C VAL A 41 1.71 13.78 5.62
N CYS A 42 2.29 13.08 6.61
CA CYS A 42 3.54 12.36 6.44
C CYS A 42 3.43 11.26 5.37
N MET A 43 2.32 10.52 5.34
CA MET A 43 2.05 9.49 4.33
C MET A 43 1.95 10.08 2.91
N ALA A 44 1.25 11.20 2.73
CA ALA A 44 1.16 11.86 1.42
C ALA A 44 2.52 12.41 0.94
N LEU A 45 3.35 12.90 1.86
CA LEU A 45 4.71 13.37 1.54
C LEU A 45 5.70 12.24 1.25
N ALA A 46 5.38 10.99 1.58
CA ALA A 46 6.30 9.86 1.52
C ALA A 46 6.81 9.56 0.11
N GLY A 47 5.98 9.72 -0.92
CA GLY A 47 6.41 9.52 -2.31
C GLY A 47 7.54 10.48 -2.70
N ARG A 48 7.36 11.78 -2.43
CA ARG A 48 8.38 12.80 -2.67
C ARG A 48 9.63 12.60 -1.81
N ALA A 49 9.44 12.25 -0.54
CA ALA A 49 10.56 11.98 0.38
C ALA A 49 11.38 10.77 -0.08
N ALA A 50 10.74 9.72 -0.59
CA ALA A 50 11.43 8.57 -1.17
C ALA A 50 12.25 8.97 -2.40
N GLU A 51 11.69 9.81 -3.29
CA GLU A 51 12.46 10.30 -4.45
C GLU A 51 13.73 11.04 -4.03
N GLU A 52 13.64 11.91 -3.02
CA GLU A 52 14.79 12.62 -2.47
C GLU A 52 15.82 11.65 -1.87
N VAL A 53 15.39 10.69 -1.04
CA VAL A 53 16.31 9.77 -0.34
C VAL A 53 17.01 8.80 -1.30
N PHE A 54 16.32 8.31 -2.33
CA PHE A 54 16.85 7.28 -3.24
C PHE A 54 17.47 7.84 -4.52
N PHE A 55 16.95 8.96 -5.03
CA PHE A 55 17.37 9.51 -6.33
C PHE A 55 18.03 10.88 -6.24
N ASP A 56 18.07 11.52 -5.07
CA ASP A 56 18.61 12.87 -4.85
C ASP A 56 18.01 13.92 -5.80
N ARG A 57 16.76 13.69 -6.22
CA ARG A 57 15.99 14.54 -7.12
C ARG A 57 14.50 14.33 -6.88
N VAL A 58 13.71 15.35 -7.19
CA VAL A 58 12.25 15.31 -7.06
C VAL A 58 11.62 15.43 -8.44
N THR A 59 10.48 14.76 -8.63
CA THR A 59 9.70 14.79 -9.88
C THR A 59 8.42 15.61 -9.73
N THR A 60 7.67 15.73 -10.83
CA THR A 60 6.33 16.32 -10.82
C THR A 60 5.24 15.35 -10.35
N GLY A 61 5.57 14.09 -10.06
CA GLY A 61 4.61 13.03 -9.73
C GLY A 61 3.85 13.25 -8.42
N ALA A 62 4.41 14.02 -7.48
CA ALA A 62 3.81 14.31 -6.18
C ALA A 62 2.84 15.51 -6.17
N SER A 63 2.44 16.03 -7.34
CA SER A 63 1.62 17.25 -7.41
C SER A 63 0.27 17.13 -6.70
N ASP A 64 -0.41 15.99 -6.84
CA ASP A 64 -1.70 15.74 -6.19
C ASP A 64 -1.57 15.59 -4.67
N ASP A 65 -0.50 14.92 -4.22
CA ASP A 65 -0.20 14.76 -2.80
C ASP A 65 0.09 16.11 -2.14
N LEU A 66 0.89 16.97 -2.79
CA LEU A 66 1.19 18.32 -2.29
C LEU A 66 -0.06 19.19 -2.19
N ARG A 67 -0.98 19.09 -3.15
CA ARG A 67 -2.27 19.77 -3.09
C ARG A 67 -3.10 19.31 -1.89
N ARG A 68 -3.19 17.98 -1.69
CA ARG A 68 -3.90 17.38 -0.54
C ARG A 68 -3.27 17.77 0.79
N VAL A 69 -1.94 17.75 0.90
CA VAL A 69 -1.18 18.18 2.08
C VAL A 69 -1.50 19.63 2.41
N THR A 70 -1.47 20.51 1.40
CA THR A 70 -1.79 21.93 1.56
C THR A 70 -3.21 22.11 2.10
N GLU A 71 -4.21 21.50 1.45
CA GLU A 71 -5.62 21.57 1.89
C GLU A 71 -5.79 21.10 3.34
N LEU A 72 -5.16 19.99 3.71
CA LEU A 72 -5.28 19.38 5.02
C LEU A 72 -4.61 20.23 6.12
N VAL A 73 -3.39 20.71 5.89
CA VAL A 73 -2.66 21.56 6.83
C VAL A 73 -3.35 22.91 7.01
N TYR A 74 -3.86 23.53 5.95
CA TYR A 74 -4.66 24.74 6.11
C TYR A 74 -5.94 24.47 6.89
N SER A 75 -6.55 23.30 6.77
CA SER A 75 -7.74 22.94 7.55
C SER A 75 -7.43 22.82 9.05
N THR A 76 -6.26 22.28 9.43
CA THR A 76 -5.87 22.21 10.86
C THR A 76 -5.68 23.59 11.48
N ILE A 77 -5.14 24.54 10.70
CA ILE A 77 -4.84 25.90 11.16
C ILE A 77 -6.08 26.79 11.11
N GLN A 78 -6.79 26.82 9.98
CA GLN A 78 -7.88 27.77 9.73
C GLN A 78 -9.23 27.30 10.26
N VAL A 79 -9.51 26.00 10.25
CA VAL A 79 -10.88 25.49 10.53
C VAL A 79 -10.95 24.77 11.87
N TYR A 80 -9.96 23.94 12.17
CA TYR A 80 -10.00 23.09 13.38
C TYR A 80 -9.38 23.75 14.62
N GLY A 81 -8.74 24.91 14.48
CA GLY A 81 -8.12 25.61 15.61
C GLY A 81 -7.00 24.82 16.28
N MET A 82 -6.30 23.95 15.54
CA MET A 82 -5.21 23.09 16.05
C MET A 82 -3.85 23.80 16.07
N ASN A 83 -3.82 25.12 15.88
CA ASN A 83 -2.62 25.93 15.90
C ASN A 83 -2.65 26.91 17.08
N SER A 84 -1.60 26.92 17.89
CA SER A 84 -1.51 27.76 19.10
C SER A 84 -1.36 29.26 18.79
N ARG A 85 -0.76 29.63 17.66
CA ARG A 85 -0.54 31.03 17.26
C ARG A 85 -1.81 31.68 16.74
N VAL A 86 -2.61 30.95 15.96
CA VAL A 86 -3.93 31.40 15.49
C VAL A 86 -4.99 31.27 16.59
N GLY A 87 -4.89 30.22 17.40
CA GLY A 87 -5.80 29.92 18.50
C GLY A 87 -7.01 29.09 18.07
N GLN A 88 -7.99 28.96 18.98
CA GLN A 88 -9.20 28.16 18.81
C GLN A 88 -10.28 28.93 18.03
N LEU A 89 -9.91 29.51 16.90
CA LEU A 89 -10.79 30.25 16.00
C LEU A 89 -10.95 29.50 14.68
N ALA A 90 -12.09 29.70 14.02
CA ALA A 90 -12.40 29.09 12.75
C ALA A 90 -12.70 30.15 11.69
N PHE A 91 -12.04 30.02 10.54
CA PHE A 91 -12.15 30.88 9.36
C PHE A 91 -12.42 30.01 8.12
N PRO A 92 -13.59 29.37 8.03
CA PRO A 92 -13.92 28.53 6.88
C PRO A 92 -13.93 29.36 5.59
N LYS A 93 -13.47 28.76 4.48
CA LYS A 93 -13.55 29.40 3.16
C LYS A 93 -15.02 29.50 2.75
N ASP A 94 -15.48 30.71 2.47
CA ASP A 94 -16.77 30.93 1.83
C ASP A 94 -16.60 30.88 0.30
N PRO A 95 -17.20 29.90 -0.41
CA PRO A 95 -17.11 29.82 -1.86
C PRO A 95 -17.78 30.98 -2.59
N ASN A 96 -18.65 31.75 -1.91
CA ASN A 96 -19.32 32.92 -2.47
C ASN A 96 -18.64 34.25 -2.10
N ALA A 97 -17.59 34.22 -1.27
CA ALA A 97 -16.87 35.43 -0.89
C ALA A 97 -16.19 36.06 -2.11
N ALA A 98 -16.22 37.39 -2.18
CA ALA A 98 -15.49 38.11 -3.21
C ALA A 98 -13.97 37.89 -3.05
N PRO A 99 -13.18 37.92 -4.14
CA PRO A 99 -11.73 37.83 -4.04
C PRO A 99 -11.18 38.91 -3.09
N GLY A 100 -10.52 38.47 -2.02
CA GLY A 100 -9.95 39.37 -1.00
C GLY A 100 -10.83 39.59 0.22
N ASP A 101 -12.08 39.10 0.24
CA ASP A 101 -12.96 39.19 1.41
C ASP A 101 -12.60 38.08 2.40
N LYS A 102 -11.67 38.40 3.32
CA LYS A 102 -11.20 37.50 4.37
C LYS A 102 -11.70 38.00 5.73
N PRO A 103 -12.26 37.13 6.59
CA PRO A 103 -12.76 37.51 7.91
C PRO A 103 -11.65 37.71 8.96
N TYR A 104 -10.41 37.95 8.52
CA TYR A 104 -9.22 38.10 9.35
C TYR A 104 -8.25 39.10 8.71
N SER A 105 -7.36 39.68 9.52
CA SER A 105 -6.37 40.65 9.06
C SER A 105 -5.27 40.01 8.22
N ASP A 106 -4.54 40.84 7.46
CA ASP A 106 -3.35 40.38 6.72
C ASP A 106 -2.29 39.79 7.64
N ALA A 107 -2.11 40.34 8.85
CA ALA A 107 -1.18 39.79 9.84
C ALA A 107 -1.57 38.37 10.30
N THR A 108 -2.88 38.11 10.44
CA THR A 108 -3.38 36.75 10.74
C THR A 108 -3.20 35.83 9.54
N ALA A 109 -3.40 36.33 8.32
CA ALA A 109 -3.17 35.55 7.10
C ALA A 109 -1.69 35.13 6.98
N GLU A 110 -0.76 36.07 7.16
CA GLU A 110 0.68 35.81 7.16
C GLU A 110 1.07 34.80 8.24
N ALA A 111 0.52 34.93 9.46
CA ALA A 111 0.74 33.97 10.51
C ALA A 111 0.26 32.56 10.14
N MET A 112 -0.89 32.41 9.46
CA MET A 112 -1.36 31.12 8.98
C MET A 112 -0.43 30.51 7.93
N ASP A 113 0.07 31.32 7.00
CA ASP A 113 0.95 30.88 5.91
C ASP A 113 2.32 30.41 6.46
N GLU A 114 2.88 31.16 7.42
CA GLU A 114 4.12 30.79 8.12
C GLU A 114 3.96 29.48 8.90
N GLU A 115 2.86 29.33 9.63
CA GLU A 115 2.57 28.10 10.38
C GLU A 115 2.34 26.91 9.45
N ALA A 116 1.64 27.10 8.33
CA ALA A 116 1.42 26.04 7.35
C ALA A 116 2.75 25.54 6.77
N ARG A 117 3.64 26.46 6.40
CA ARG A 117 5.00 26.12 5.93
C ARG A 117 5.78 25.36 7.00
N ARG A 118 5.81 25.87 8.24
CA ARG A 118 6.51 25.22 9.35
C ARG A 118 6.01 23.79 9.58
N VAL A 119 4.69 23.58 9.61
CA VAL A 119 4.07 22.26 9.83
C VAL A 119 4.41 21.29 8.70
N VAL A 120 4.40 21.74 7.45
CA VAL A 120 4.76 20.91 6.29
C VAL A 120 6.25 20.56 6.31
N ASP A 121 7.12 21.52 6.62
CA ASP A 121 8.57 21.31 6.68
C ASP A 121 8.95 20.31 7.79
N GLU A 122 8.33 20.43 8.97
CA GLU A 122 8.50 19.47 10.08
C GLU A 122 8.01 18.07 9.71
N ALA A 123 6.84 17.98 9.07
CA ALA A 123 6.30 16.69 8.60
C ALA A 123 7.21 16.07 7.53
N TYR A 124 7.71 16.87 6.59
CA TYR A 124 8.61 16.40 5.54
C TYR A 124 9.92 15.89 6.11
N ALA A 125 10.54 16.63 7.03
CA ALA A 125 11.77 16.21 7.72
C ALA A 125 11.57 14.87 8.44
N ARG A 126 10.48 14.74 9.22
CA ARG A 126 10.11 13.48 9.89
C ARG A 126 9.94 12.33 8.89
N THR A 127 9.27 12.57 7.77
CA THR A 127 9.07 11.55 6.73
C THR A 127 10.39 11.13 6.10
N VAL A 128 11.28 12.07 5.77
CA VAL A 128 12.60 11.78 5.21
C VAL A 128 13.44 10.93 6.18
N GLU A 129 13.42 11.27 7.47
CA GLU A 129 14.09 10.48 8.50
C GLU A 129 13.52 9.05 8.59
N LEU A 130 12.20 8.91 8.59
CA LEU A 130 11.54 7.61 8.60
C LEU A 130 11.90 6.75 7.38
N ILE A 131 11.91 7.34 6.18
CA ILE A 131 12.29 6.62 4.95
C ILE A 131 13.77 6.22 4.99
N ARG A 132 14.65 7.05 5.56
CA ARG A 132 16.07 6.70 5.75
C ARG A 132 16.25 5.56 6.76
N GLU A 133 15.48 5.57 7.85
CA GLU A 133 15.52 4.49 8.85
C GLU A 133 15.03 3.16 8.24
N LYS A 134 13.98 3.20 7.42
CA LYS A 134 13.34 2.04 6.79
C LYS A 134 13.81 1.80 5.36
N ARG A 135 15.04 2.22 5.04
CA ARG A 135 15.57 2.21 3.68
C ARG A 135 15.54 0.81 3.06
N SER A 136 16.02 -0.18 3.79
CA SER A 136 16.06 -1.59 3.34
C SER A 136 14.67 -2.14 3.03
N GLU A 137 13.70 -1.85 3.87
CA GLU A 137 12.32 -2.30 3.72
C GLU A 137 11.68 -1.66 2.48
N VAL A 138 11.93 -0.36 2.25
CA VAL A 138 11.44 0.34 1.05
C VAL A 138 12.10 -0.23 -0.22
N GLU A 139 13.40 -0.52 -0.20
CA GLU A 139 14.10 -1.15 -1.33
C GLU A 139 13.53 -2.54 -1.66
N SER A 140 13.28 -3.38 -0.64
CA SER A 140 12.68 -4.71 -0.81
C SER A 140 11.28 -4.64 -1.42
N VAL A 141 10.42 -3.74 -0.92
CA VAL A 141 9.06 -3.55 -1.46
C VAL A 141 9.11 -3.00 -2.88
N ALA A 142 10.03 -2.07 -3.18
CA ALA A 142 10.20 -1.53 -4.53
C ALA A 142 10.67 -2.59 -5.52
N ALA A 143 11.61 -3.46 -5.14
CA ALA A 143 12.06 -4.57 -5.97
C ALA A 143 10.90 -5.52 -6.31
N MET A 144 10.10 -5.91 -5.30
CA MET A 144 8.93 -6.73 -5.51
C MET A 144 7.89 -6.07 -6.43
N LEU A 145 7.68 -4.76 -6.27
CA LEU A 145 6.73 -4.02 -7.10
C LEU A 145 7.17 -3.94 -8.56
N LEU A 146 8.48 -3.92 -8.83
CA LEU A 146 9.02 -4.00 -10.20
C LEU A 146 8.84 -5.39 -10.82
N GLU A 147 8.85 -6.45 -10.02
CA GLU A 147 8.66 -7.83 -10.50
C GLU A 147 7.18 -8.17 -10.74
N LYS A 148 6.30 -7.81 -9.80
CA LYS A 148 4.87 -8.19 -9.83
C LYS A 148 3.96 -7.14 -10.47
N GLU A 149 4.43 -5.89 -10.60
CA GLU A 149 3.67 -4.69 -11.03
C GLU A 149 2.48 -4.30 -10.13
N THR A 150 1.95 -5.24 -9.35
CA THR A 150 0.88 -5.09 -8.37
C THR A 150 1.20 -5.96 -7.16
N ILE A 151 1.21 -5.36 -5.98
CA ILE A 151 1.43 -6.04 -4.70
C ILE A 151 0.23 -5.82 -3.78
N THR A 152 -0.11 -6.84 -3.01
CA THR A 152 -1.21 -6.84 -2.07
C THR A 152 -0.72 -6.68 -0.62
N HIS A 153 -1.65 -6.55 0.33
CA HIS A 153 -1.32 -6.54 1.75
C HIS A 153 -0.50 -7.78 2.17
N ASP A 154 -0.87 -8.95 1.67
CA ASP A 154 -0.19 -10.22 1.95
C ASP A 154 1.27 -10.20 1.47
N ASP A 155 1.51 -9.74 0.23
CA ASP A 155 2.85 -9.62 -0.32
C ASP A 155 3.75 -8.72 0.54
N ILE A 156 3.20 -7.61 1.04
CA ILE A 156 3.92 -6.67 1.91
C ILE A 156 4.18 -7.33 3.27
N TYR A 157 3.18 -8.01 3.84
CA TYR A 157 3.31 -8.74 5.10
C TYR A 157 4.45 -9.76 5.03
N ASP A 158 4.52 -10.52 3.95
CA ASP A 158 5.55 -11.54 3.75
C ASP A 158 6.95 -10.93 3.53
N THR A 159 7.01 -9.69 3.00
CA THR A 159 8.28 -8.99 2.70
C THR A 159 8.88 -8.27 3.90
N ILE A 160 8.06 -7.49 4.62
CA ILE A 160 8.53 -6.57 5.68
C ILE A 160 7.96 -6.92 7.06
N GLY A 161 7.23 -8.03 7.15
CA GLY A 161 6.64 -8.52 8.39
C GLY A 161 5.34 -7.82 8.80
N PRO A 162 4.84 -8.15 10.00
CA PRO A 162 3.59 -7.62 10.50
C PRO A 162 3.68 -6.12 10.81
N ARG A 163 2.55 -5.42 10.64
CA ARG A 163 2.41 -4.03 11.09
C ARG A 163 2.67 -3.94 12.60
N PRO A 164 3.58 -3.07 13.07
CA PRO A 164 3.97 -3.00 14.48
C PRO A 164 2.97 -2.22 15.37
N PHE A 165 1.81 -1.85 14.85
CA PHE A 165 0.77 -1.11 15.55
C PHE A 165 -0.54 -1.87 15.47
N GLU A 166 -1.30 -1.88 16.57
CA GLU A 166 -2.65 -2.43 16.58
C GLU A 166 -3.51 -1.68 15.55
N GLY A 167 -4.11 -2.42 14.61
CA GLY A 167 -5.08 -1.84 13.71
C GLY A 167 -6.42 -1.65 14.39
N ASP A 168 -7.27 -0.81 13.78
CA ASP A 168 -8.66 -0.67 14.19
C ASP A 168 -9.46 -1.95 13.92
N ALA A 169 -10.69 -2.00 14.45
CA ALA A 169 -11.57 -3.17 14.30
C ALA A 169 -11.76 -3.57 12.82
N ALA A 170 -11.86 -2.59 11.92
CA ALA A 170 -11.98 -2.82 10.48
C ALA A 170 -10.73 -3.50 9.90
N TYR A 171 -9.53 -3.08 10.31
CA TYR A 171 -8.30 -3.75 9.92
C TYR A 171 -8.20 -5.17 10.47
N GLN A 172 -8.56 -5.38 11.75
CA GLN A 172 -8.52 -6.70 12.35
C GLN A 172 -9.49 -7.66 11.64
N GLU A 173 -10.71 -7.22 11.35
CA GLU A 173 -11.68 -7.99 10.57
C GLU A 173 -11.14 -8.32 9.16
N TYR A 174 -10.53 -7.34 8.48
CA TYR A 174 -9.90 -7.55 7.18
C TYR A 174 -8.80 -8.62 7.23
N VAL A 175 -7.88 -8.54 8.20
CA VAL A 175 -6.78 -9.49 8.36
C VAL A 175 -7.30 -10.88 8.71
N SER A 176 -8.26 -10.99 9.65
CA SER A 176 -8.86 -12.28 10.02
C SER A 176 -9.57 -12.94 8.84
N LYS A 177 -10.31 -12.16 8.03
CA LYS A 177 -10.96 -12.67 6.84
C LYS A 177 -9.94 -13.17 5.82
N ARG A 178 -8.87 -12.40 5.57
CA ARG A 178 -7.81 -12.78 4.64
C ARG A 178 -7.06 -14.04 5.06
N GLN A 179 -6.77 -14.21 6.35
CA GLN A 179 -6.18 -15.43 6.87
C GLN A 179 -7.10 -16.64 6.66
N GLY A 180 -8.40 -16.47 6.87
CA GLY A 180 -9.39 -17.52 6.61
C GLY A 180 -9.55 -17.86 5.12
N ASP A 181 -9.43 -16.87 4.23
CA ASP A 181 -9.46 -17.08 2.79
C ASP A 181 -8.19 -17.81 2.30
N LYS A 182 -7.00 -17.40 2.78
CA LYS A 182 -5.72 -18.08 2.50
C LYS A 182 -5.71 -19.55 2.94
N ALA A 183 -6.18 -19.85 4.16
CA ALA A 183 -6.22 -21.22 4.66
C ALA A 183 -7.10 -22.13 3.79
N LYS A 184 -8.20 -21.60 3.26
CA LYS A 184 -9.06 -22.34 2.32
C LYS A 184 -8.38 -22.54 0.98
N GLU A 185 -7.71 -21.52 0.44
CA GLU A 185 -6.97 -21.64 -0.82
C GLU A 185 -5.89 -22.74 -0.71
N GLU A 186 -5.13 -22.77 0.39
CA GLU A 186 -4.12 -23.81 0.66
C GLU A 186 -4.74 -25.21 0.80
N GLU A 187 -5.86 -25.36 1.53
CA GLU A 187 -6.58 -26.64 1.63
C GLU A 187 -7.09 -27.12 0.26
N THR A 188 -7.57 -26.19 -0.59
CA THR A 188 -8.08 -26.53 -1.93
C THR A 188 -6.94 -26.94 -2.87
N GLU A 189 -5.78 -26.29 -2.78
CA GLU A 189 -4.57 -26.66 -3.54
C GLU A 189 -4.03 -28.03 -3.08
N GLU A 190 -3.99 -28.31 -1.77
CA GLU A 190 -3.58 -29.62 -1.26
C GLU A 190 -4.53 -30.75 -1.71
N GLU A 191 -5.84 -30.50 -1.71
CA GLU A 191 -6.83 -31.46 -2.22
C GLU A 191 -6.68 -31.69 -3.73
N ALA A 192 -6.45 -30.64 -4.52
CA ALA A 192 -6.23 -30.75 -5.96
C ALA A 192 -4.96 -31.56 -6.29
N VAL A 193 -3.86 -31.33 -5.56
CA VAL A 193 -2.62 -32.08 -5.73
C VAL A 193 -2.82 -33.57 -5.37
N ARG A 194 -3.53 -33.87 -4.28
CA ARG A 194 -3.86 -35.27 -3.91
C ARG A 194 -4.76 -35.95 -4.95
N GLU A 195 -5.70 -35.22 -5.55
CA GLU A 195 -6.52 -35.75 -6.64
C GLU A 195 -5.72 -36.00 -7.92
N GLU A 196 -4.71 -35.18 -8.23
CA GLU A 196 -3.83 -35.41 -9.38
C GLU A 196 -2.87 -36.59 -9.14
N GLU A 197 -2.29 -36.71 -7.95
CA GLU A 197 -1.43 -37.85 -7.58
C GLU A 197 -2.19 -39.18 -7.62
N SER A 198 -3.42 -39.22 -7.08
CA SER A 198 -4.25 -40.44 -7.12
C SER A 198 -4.71 -40.81 -8.54
N LYS A 199 -4.97 -39.83 -9.42
CA LYS A 199 -5.26 -40.10 -10.84
C LYS A 199 -4.04 -40.60 -11.60
N ALA A 200 -2.84 -40.10 -11.27
CA ALA A 200 -1.59 -40.58 -11.89
C ALA A 200 -1.27 -42.03 -11.48
N GLU A 201 -1.49 -42.41 -10.22
CA GLU A 201 -1.32 -43.78 -9.73
C GLU A 201 -2.33 -44.76 -10.37
N GLU A 202 -3.58 -44.35 -10.61
CA GLU A 202 -4.59 -45.18 -11.30
C GLU A 202 -4.30 -45.37 -12.81
N GLU A 203 -3.60 -44.43 -13.47
CA GLU A 203 -3.19 -44.57 -14.87
C GLU A 203 -1.96 -45.46 -15.04
N GLU A 204 -1.02 -45.46 -14.09
CA GLU A 204 0.13 -46.38 -14.10
C GLU A 204 -0.29 -47.85 -13.90
N ASP A 205 -1.29 -48.13 -13.07
CA ASP A 205 -1.80 -49.51 -12.85
C ASP A 205 -2.54 -50.06 -14.09
N LYS A 206 -3.19 -49.19 -14.89
CA LYS A 206 -3.86 -49.59 -16.14
C LYS A 206 -2.90 -49.79 -17.32
N GLY A 207 -1.66 -49.30 -17.24
CA GLY A 207 -0.63 -49.44 -18.29
C GLY A 207 0.02 -50.83 -18.38
N MET A 208 -0.07 -51.66 -17.33
CA MET A 208 0.61 -52.97 -17.26
C MET A 208 -0.25 -54.17 -17.74
N GLY A 209 -1.44 -53.91 -18.28
CA GLY A 209 -2.48 -54.92 -18.51
C GLY A 209 -2.86 -55.25 -19.96
N SER A 210 -1.93 -55.31 -20.94
CA SER A 210 -2.20 -56.04 -22.20
C SER A 210 -0.94 -56.41 -23.00
N GLY A 211 -0.26 -57.48 -22.59
CA GLY A 211 0.81 -58.13 -23.35
C GLY A 211 0.56 -59.65 -23.43
N GLY A 212 -0.46 -60.06 -24.19
CA GLY A 212 -0.83 -61.47 -24.36
C GLY A 212 0.24 -62.27 -25.11
N LEU A 213 0.55 -63.45 -24.56
CA LEU A 213 1.41 -64.49 -25.13
C LEU A 213 0.94 -64.97 -26.51
N THR A 214 1.88 -65.22 -27.42
CA THR A 214 1.77 -66.27 -28.44
C THR A 214 3.05 -67.12 -28.50
N PRO A 215 2.97 -68.46 -28.50
CA PRO A 215 4.14 -69.35 -28.51
C PRO A 215 4.51 -69.79 -29.95
N GLY A 216 5.80 -70.03 -30.23
CA GLY A 216 6.21 -70.59 -31.53
C GLY A 216 7.73 -70.72 -31.76
N LEU A 217 8.28 -71.85 -31.31
CA LEU A 217 9.39 -72.65 -31.87
C LEU A 217 10.05 -72.17 -33.19
N ALA A 218 11.39 -72.00 -33.20
CA ALA A 218 12.30 -72.69 -34.14
C ALA A 218 13.78 -72.26 -33.97
N CYS A 219 14.59 -73.24 -33.60
CA CYS A 219 15.99 -73.53 -33.92
C CYS A 219 16.83 -72.60 -34.83
N MET A 220 18.12 -72.58 -34.44
CA MET A 220 19.34 -72.76 -35.27
C MET A 220 20.26 -71.57 -35.56
N ASP A 221 21.47 -71.74 -35.00
CA ASP A 221 22.80 -71.55 -35.60
C ASP A 221 23.47 -70.16 -35.66
N VAL A 222 24.44 -70.02 -34.74
CA VAL A 222 25.76 -69.36 -34.86
C VAL A 222 26.44 -69.81 -36.16
N PRO A 223 27.09 -68.97 -37.01
CA PRO A 223 28.34 -68.25 -36.69
C PRO A 223 28.46 -66.86 -37.39
N ARG A 224 29.47 -66.00 -37.22
CA ARG A 224 30.82 -66.03 -36.66
C ARG A 224 31.20 -64.58 -36.31
#